data_AF-A0A7J9IAX0-F1
#
_entry.id   AF-A0A7J9IAX0-F1
#
_cell.length_a   1.000
_cell.length_b   1.000
_cell.length_c   1.000
_cell.angle_alpha   90.00
_cell.angle_beta   90.00
_cell.angle_gamma   90.00
#
_symmetry.space_group_name_H-M   'P 1'
#
loop_
_entity.id
_entity.type
_entity.pdbx_description
1 polymer ?
#
loop_
_entity_poly.entity_id
_entity_poly.type
_entity_poly.pdbx_seq_one_letter_code
_entity_poly.pdbx_strand_id
1 'polypeptide(L)'
;SDVVSIQILSKSKLEKCVKSTDSHHELKIVINMAVPSGSSSDDASIVADIVEAEENSTNKMQTLRIPPVLTVNKSSANATHKCQPDAGVNVLKICERQVSSYLEWLCRLRDEGGHIIEHTQIAF
;
A
#
# COMPACT_ATOMS: atom_id res chain seq x y z
N SER A 1 4.34 -18.25 19.19
CA SER A 1 4.52 -17.02 18.40
C SER A 1 3.89 -17.26 17.05
N ASP A 2 2.75 -16.63 16.75
CA ASP A 2 2.13 -16.73 15.42
C ASP A 2 2.96 -15.92 14.43
N VAL A 3 3.58 -16.60 13.48
CA VAL A 3 4.31 -15.96 12.38
C VAL A 3 3.26 -15.44 11.40
N VAL A 4 3.06 -14.13 11.42
CA VAL A 4 2.11 -13.47 10.52
C VAL A 4 2.80 -13.31 9.15
N SER A 5 2.55 -14.23 8.23
CA SER A 5 3.15 -14.26 6.89
C SER A 5 2.15 -13.88 5.79
N ILE A 6 2.66 -13.60 4.58
CA ILE A 6 1.83 -13.41 3.39
C ILE A 6 1.12 -14.73 3.05
N GLN A 7 -0.17 -14.67 2.73
CA GLN A 7 -0.98 -15.87 2.41
C GLN A 7 -1.84 -15.66 1.17
N ILE A 8 -1.89 -16.64 0.28
CA ILE A 8 -2.83 -16.68 -0.85
C ILE A 8 -4.19 -17.17 -0.33
N LEU A 9 -5.22 -16.34 -0.48
CA LEU A 9 -6.59 -16.66 -0.11
C LEU A 9 -7.33 -17.37 -1.24
N SER A 10 -7.07 -16.98 -2.48
CA SER A 10 -7.62 -17.67 -3.66
C SER A 10 -6.78 -17.43 -4.91
N LYS A 11 -6.86 -18.39 -5.84
CA LYS A 11 -6.28 -18.31 -7.18
C LYS A 11 -7.30 -18.81 -8.18
N SER A 12 -7.59 -18.02 -9.21
CA SER A 12 -8.54 -18.38 -10.26
C SER A 12 -8.07 -17.94 -11.64
N LYS A 13 -8.57 -18.61 -12.67
CA LYS A 13 -8.48 -18.17 -14.06
C LYS A 13 -9.81 -17.55 -14.44
N LEU A 14 -9.80 -16.30 -14.90
CA LEU A 14 -11.00 -15.53 -15.22
C LEU A 14 -10.86 -14.93 -16.61
N GLU A 15 -11.89 -15.09 -17.43
CA GLU A 15 -12.03 -14.33 -18.66
C GLU A 15 -12.59 -12.95 -18.34
N LYS A 16 -11.79 -11.92 -18.61
CA LYS A 16 -12.20 -10.54 -18.45
C LYS A 16 -12.67 -10.02 -19.80
N CYS A 17 -13.96 -9.78 -19.91
CA CYS A 17 -14.57 -9.10 -21.06
C CYS A 17 -14.61 -7.60 -20.79
N VAL A 18 -13.96 -6.80 -21.63
CA VAL A 18 -14.09 -5.34 -21.58
C VAL A 18 -15.08 -4.93 -22.65
N LYS A 19 -16.13 -4.20 -22.27
CA LYS A 19 -17.12 -3.70 -23.22
C LYS A 19 -16.55 -2.48 -23.95
N SER A 20 -15.92 -2.72 -25.08
CA SER A 20 -15.51 -1.73 -26.08
C SER A 20 -16.29 -1.95 -27.39
N THR A 21 -16.12 -1.06 -28.36
CA THR A 21 -16.68 -1.22 -29.71
C THR A 21 -16.16 -2.47 -30.41
N ASP A 22 -14.94 -2.92 -30.07
CA ASP A 22 -14.39 -4.23 -30.37
C ASP A 22 -14.46 -5.13 -29.14
N SER A 23 -14.99 -6.34 -29.28
CA SER A 23 -15.07 -7.32 -28.19
C SER A 23 -13.68 -7.94 -27.93
N HIS A 24 -12.90 -7.30 -27.04
CA HIS A 24 -11.63 -7.82 -26.56
C HIS A 24 -11.84 -8.71 -25.33
N HIS A 25 -11.51 -9.99 -25.48
CA HIS A 25 -11.58 -11.01 -24.45
C HIS A 25 -10.17 -11.35 -23.98
N GLU A 26 -9.88 -11.14 -22.69
CA GLU A 26 -8.56 -11.42 -22.12
C GLU A 26 -8.68 -12.46 -21.00
N LEU A 27 -7.91 -13.56 -21.10
CA LEU A 27 -7.76 -14.51 -20.01
C LEU A 27 -6.76 -13.98 -18.98
N LYS A 28 -7.18 -13.89 -17.72
CA LYS A 28 -6.36 -13.40 -16.60
C LYS A 28 -6.28 -14.43 -15.47
N ILE A 29 -5.16 -14.43 -14.78
CA ILE A 29 -5.02 -15.10 -13.48
C ILE A 29 -5.32 -14.07 -12.41
N VAL A 30 -6.31 -14.34 -11.57
CA VAL A 30 -6.70 -13.48 -10.45
C VAL A 30 -6.21 -14.16 -9.17
N ILE A 31 -5.47 -13.40 -8.36
CA ILE A 31 -4.91 -13.87 -7.09
C ILE A 31 -5.40 -12.94 -5.99
N ASN A 32 -6.04 -13.50 -4.98
CA ASN A 32 -6.42 -12.79 -3.76
C ASN A 32 -5.45 -13.15 -2.63
N MET A 33 -4.96 -12.17 -1.89
CA MET A 33 -3.89 -12.36 -0.91
C MET A 33 -4.14 -11.56 0.37
N ALA A 34 -3.77 -12.14 1.51
CA ALA A 34 -3.64 -11.46 2.78
C ALA A 34 -2.18 -11.01 2.95
N VAL A 35 -1.97 -9.70 3.08
CA VAL A 35 -0.65 -9.09 3.25
C VAL A 35 -0.59 -8.37 4.60
N PRO A 36 0.18 -8.91 5.58
CA PRO A 36 0.36 -8.30 6.89
C PRO A 36 1.06 -6.94 6.85
N SER A 37 0.72 -6.04 7.78
CA SER A 37 1.43 -4.77 7.96
C SER A 37 2.86 -5.03 8.46
N GLY A 38 3.84 -4.37 7.83
CA GLY A 38 5.26 -4.61 8.10
C GLY A 38 5.88 -5.74 7.27
N SER A 39 5.14 -6.33 6.32
CA SER A 39 5.68 -7.34 5.41
C SER A 39 6.74 -6.76 4.46
N SER A 40 7.80 -7.53 4.26
CA SER A 40 8.96 -7.19 3.45
C SER A 40 9.06 -8.09 2.21
N SER A 41 9.88 -7.68 1.24
CA SER A 41 10.07 -8.41 -0.03
C SER A 41 10.70 -9.79 0.17
N ASP A 42 11.45 -9.99 1.27
CA ASP A 42 12.16 -11.22 1.57
C ASP A 42 11.23 -12.33 2.10
N ASP A 43 9.99 -11.99 2.45
CA ASP A 43 9.04 -12.92 3.07
C ASP A 43 8.39 -13.87 2.05
N ALA A 44 8.09 -13.39 0.84
CA ALA A 44 7.49 -14.19 -0.24
C ALA A 44 7.58 -13.52 -1.62
N SER A 45 7.69 -14.34 -2.67
CA SER A 45 7.65 -13.91 -4.07
C SER A 45 6.73 -14.78 -4.91
N ILE A 46 6.02 -14.18 -5.87
CA ILE A 46 5.19 -14.87 -6.85
C ILE A 46 5.96 -14.95 -8.16
N VAL A 47 6.21 -16.16 -8.63
CA VAL A 47 6.81 -16.42 -9.95
C VAL A 47 5.70 -16.82 -10.90
N ALA A 48 5.59 -16.12 -12.04
CA ALA A 48 4.58 -16.46 -13.05
C ALA A 48 5.22 -17.18 -14.25
N ASP A 49 4.60 -18.29 -14.65
CA ASP A 49 4.95 -19.00 -15.87
C ASP A 49 4.12 -18.43 -17.03
N ILE A 50 4.81 -17.96 -18.07
CA ILE A 50 4.20 -17.46 -19.29
C ILE A 50 4.44 -18.52 -20.36
N VAL A 51 3.35 -19.06 -20.90
CA VAL A 51 3.39 -19.90 -22.10
C VAL A 51 3.02 -19.02 -23.27
N GLU A 52 3.97 -18.80 -24.17
CA GLU A 52 3.73 -18.04 -25.39
C GLU A 52 2.88 -18.89 -26.33
N ALA A 53 1.69 -18.40 -26.67
CA ALA A 53 0.92 -18.93 -27.78
C ALA A 53 1.39 -18.20 -29.05
N GLU A 54 1.76 -18.97 -30.06
CA GLU A 54 2.18 -18.44 -31.36
C GLU A 54 0.99 -17.71 -32.02
N GLU A 55 1.00 -16.38 -32.01
CA GLU A 55 -0.02 -15.59 -32.71
C GLU A 55 0.60 -14.93 -33.95
N ASN A 56 0.06 -15.34 -35.09
CA ASN A 56 0.31 -14.95 -36.49
C ASN A 56 0.61 -13.44 -36.72
N SER A 57 1.81 -12.98 -36.38
CA SER A 57 2.27 -11.61 -36.66
C SER A 57 3.75 -11.61 -37.02
N THR A 58 4.06 -11.03 -38.18
CA THR A 58 5.40 -10.93 -38.77
C THR A 58 6.41 -10.35 -37.76
N ASN A 59 7.35 -11.19 -37.31
CA ASN A 59 8.59 -10.84 -36.62
C ASN A 59 8.50 -9.94 -35.36
N LYS A 60 8.19 -10.54 -34.21
CA LYS A 60 8.92 -10.31 -32.94
C LYS A 60 8.43 -11.27 -31.84
N MET A 61 8.84 -12.53 -31.92
CA MET A 61 8.76 -13.44 -30.78
C MET A 61 9.90 -13.11 -29.82
N GLN A 62 9.61 -12.32 -28.78
CA GLN A 62 10.54 -12.14 -27.67
C GLN A 62 10.15 -13.09 -26.55
N THR A 63 10.78 -14.26 -26.54
CA THR A 63 10.66 -15.21 -25.44
C THR A 63 11.14 -14.56 -24.14
N LEU A 64 10.25 -14.34 -23.18
CA LEU A 64 10.64 -13.96 -21.81
C LEU A 64 11.30 -15.18 -21.16
N ARG A 65 12.62 -15.34 -21.36
CA ARG A 65 13.41 -16.47 -20.83
C ARG A 65 13.49 -16.48 -19.30
N ILE A 66 13.19 -15.35 -18.67
CA ILE A 66 13.22 -15.18 -17.21
C ILE A 66 11.77 -14.95 -16.78
N PRO A 67 11.21 -15.84 -15.93
CA PRO A 67 9.85 -15.67 -15.46
C PRO A 67 9.76 -14.39 -14.63
N PRO A 68 8.71 -13.57 -14.80
CA PRO A 68 8.53 -12.39 -13.98
C PRO A 68 8.30 -12.79 -12.51
N VAL A 69 8.98 -12.06 -11.62
CA VAL A 69 8.86 -12.23 -10.17
C VAL A 69 8.17 -10.99 -9.61
N LEU A 70 7.08 -11.20 -8.87
CA LEU A 70 6.33 -10.15 -8.18
C LEU A 70 6.49 -10.32 -6.66
N THR A 71 6.88 -9.25 -5.98
CA THR A 71 6.96 -9.16 -4.52
C THR A 71 6.06 -8.05 -4.01
N VAL A 72 5.39 -8.27 -2.87
CA VAL A 72 4.50 -7.28 -2.26
C VAL A 72 4.98 -6.95 -0.86
N ASN A 73 5.16 -5.66 -0.59
CA ASN A 73 5.60 -5.10 0.68
C ASN A 73 4.56 -4.12 1.21
N LYS A 74 4.32 -4.15 2.53
CA LYS A 74 3.32 -3.30 3.17
C LYS A 74 3.92 -2.63 4.40
N SER A 75 3.91 -1.30 4.43
CA SER A 75 4.34 -0.53 5.59
C SER A 75 3.48 -0.81 6.83
N SER A 76 3.97 -0.42 8.00
CA SER A 76 3.18 -0.40 9.23
C SER A 76 1.93 0.47 9.05
N ALA A 77 0.81 0.03 9.62
CA ALA A 77 -0.39 0.85 9.69
C ALA A 77 -0.22 1.93 10.77
N ASN A 78 -0.60 3.17 10.44
CA ASN A 78 -0.65 4.27 11.40
C ASN A 78 -2.04 4.92 11.37
N ALA A 79 -2.50 5.40 12.52
CA ALA A 79 -3.74 6.14 12.64
C ALA A 79 -3.44 7.65 12.63
N THR A 80 -3.93 8.36 11.61
CA THR A 80 -3.81 9.82 11.53
C THR A 80 -5.09 10.45 12.09
N HIS A 81 -4.97 11.20 13.17
CA HIS A 81 -6.09 11.98 13.71
C HIS A 81 -6.11 13.38 13.08
N LYS A 82 -7.28 13.82 12.62
CA LYS A 82 -7.49 15.21 12.22
C LYS A 82 -7.74 16.04 13.47
N CYS A 83 -6.82 16.94 13.79
CA CYS A 83 -7.05 17.93 14.83
C CYS A 83 -7.94 19.03 14.27
N GLN A 84 -9.11 19.22 14.88
CA GLN A 84 -9.95 20.39 14.60
C GLN A 84 -9.30 21.59 15.29
N PRO A 85 -8.92 22.66 14.56
CA PRO A 85 -8.36 23.84 15.18
C PRO A 85 -9.51 24.63 15.85
N ASP A 86 -9.53 24.67 17.18
CA ASP A 86 -10.38 25.59 17.97
C ASP A 86 -9.76 27.00 18.08
N ALA A 87 -8.57 27.20 17.49
CA ALA A 87 -7.91 28.49 17.34
C ALA A 87 -8.04 28.95 15.90
N GLY A 88 -8.30 30.25 15.69
CA GLY A 88 -8.62 30.85 14.39
C GLY A 88 -7.68 30.47 13.24
N VAL A 89 -8.19 30.71 12.03
CA VAL A 89 -7.79 30.33 10.65
C VAL A 89 -6.30 30.06 10.33
N ASN A 90 -5.33 30.51 11.14
CA ASN A 90 -3.90 30.51 10.81
C ASN A 90 -3.01 29.65 11.74
N VAL A 91 -3.59 28.74 12.55
CA VAL A 91 -2.81 27.90 13.47
C VAL A 91 -2.98 26.41 13.17
N LEU A 92 -1.90 25.74 12.78
CA LEU A 92 -1.87 24.29 12.56
C LEU A 92 -1.65 23.57 13.90
N LYS A 93 -2.61 22.74 14.32
CA LYS A 93 -2.48 21.83 15.47
C LYS A 93 -1.90 20.50 14.98
N ILE A 94 -0.67 20.21 15.38
CA ILE A 94 -0.02 18.92 15.13
C ILE A 94 0.02 18.18 16.46
N CYS A 95 -0.47 16.94 16.49
CA CYS A 95 -0.35 16.05 17.64
C CYS A 95 0.56 14.89 17.25
N GLU A 96 1.70 14.81 17.94
CA GLU A 96 2.65 13.71 17.78
C GLU A 96 2.44 12.72 18.92
N ARG A 97 2.53 11.43 18.60
CA ARG A 97 2.50 10.38 19.62
C ARG A 97 3.88 10.35 20.25
N GLN A 98 4.02 10.88 21.47
CA GLN A 98 5.27 10.70 22.20
C GLN A 98 5.32 9.28 22.76
N VAL A 99 6.39 8.57 22.42
CA VAL A 99 6.73 7.26 22.97
C VAL A 99 7.34 7.47 24.35
N SER A 100 6.56 7.97 25.29
CA SER A 100 6.84 7.84 26.72
C SER A 100 5.77 6.94 27.31
N SER A 101 6.13 6.18 28.34
CA SER A 101 5.40 5.04 28.93
C SER A 101 3.96 5.32 29.43
N TYR A 102 3.48 6.55 29.29
CA TYR A 102 2.09 6.94 29.49
C TYR A 102 1.53 7.44 28.17
N LEU A 103 0.36 6.93 27.79
CA LEU A 103 -0.35 7.28 26.55
C LEU A 103 -0.79 8.75 26.56
N GLU A 104 0.15 9.68 26.40
CA GLU A 104 -0.11 11.11 26.44
C GLU A 104 0.16 11.71 25.06
N TRP A 105 -0.89 12.20 24.41
CA TRP A 105 -0.77 12.91 23.14
C TRP A 105 -0.29 14.33 23.41
N LEU A 106 0.89 14.67 22.90
CA LEU A 106 1.40 16.03 22.98
C LEU A 106 1.01 16.78 21.71
N CYS A 107 0.09 17.73 21.87
CA CYS A 107 -0.30 18.65 20.82
C CYS A 107 0.45 19.97 20.97
N ARG A 108 1.00 20.48 19.86
CA ARG A 108 1.66 21.79 19.78
C ARG A 108 1.06 22.63 18.65
N LEU A 109 1.03 23.95 18.84
CA LEU A 109 0.62 24.89 17.80
C LEU A 109 1.85 25.41 17.05
N ARG A 110 1.74 25.50 15.72
CA ARG A 110 2.74 26.19 14.87
C ARG A 110 2.14 27.43 14.19
N ASP A 111 2.97 28.44 13.98
CA ASP A 111 2.66 29.60 13.16
C ASP A 111 2.70 29.26 11.65
N GLU A 112 2.33 30.22 10.79
CA GLU A 112 2.36 30.06 9.34
C GLU A 112 3.78 29.81 8.77
N GLY A 113 4.82 30.18 9.52
CA GLY A 113 6.23 29.91 9.19
C GLY A 113 6.72 28.54 9.66
N GLY A 114 5.85 27.74 10.30
CA GLY A 114 6.21 26.44 10.83
C GLY A 114 7.00 26.49 12.15
N HIS A 115 7.12 27.65 12.80
CA HIS A 115 7.73 27.76 14.13
C HIS A 115 6.76 27.30 15.21
N ILE A 116 7.30 26.61 16.24
CA ILE A 116 6.52 26.18 17.39
C ILE A 116 6.19 27.41 18.25
N ILE A 117 4.91 27.61 18.55
CA ILE A 117 4.46 28.65 19.47
C ILE A 117 4.71 28.14 20.89
N GLU A 118 5.68 28.76 21.57
CA GLU A 118 6.03 28.49 22.97
C GLU A 118 4.79 28.54 23.89
N HIS A 119 4.78 27.74 24.97
CA HIS A 119 3.67 27.65 25.95
C HIS A 119 2.31 27.12 25.43
N THR A 120 2.26 26.49 24.25
CA THR A 120 1.02 25.87 23.71
C THR A 120 0.96 24.34 23.87
N GLN A 121 1.78 23.79 24.78
CA GLN A 121 1.86 22.35 25.04
C GLN A 121 0.61 21.91 25.80
N ILE A 122 -0.28 21.22 25.11
CA ILE A 122 -1.45 20.59 25.73
C ILE A 122 -1.23 19.09 25.70
N ALA A 123 -1.23 18.49 26.87
CA ALA A 123 -1.09 17.06 27.08
C ALA A 123 -2.49 16.46 27.32
N PHE A 124 -2.83 15.38 26.62
CA PHE A 124 -4.10 14.66 26.71
C PHE A 124 -3.88 13.17 26.94
#